data_AF-W5SU02-F1
#
_entry.id   AF-W5SU02-F1
#
_cell.length_a   1.000
_cell.length_b   1.000
_cell.length_c   1.000
_cell.angle_alpha   90.00
_cell.angle_beta   90.00
_cell.angle_gamma   90.00
#
_symmetry.space_group_name_H-M   'P 1'
#
loop_
_entity.id
_entity.type
_entity.pdbx_description
1 polymer ?
#
loop_
_entity_poly.entity_id
_entity_poly.type
_entity_poly.pdbx_seq_one_letter_code
_entity_poly.pdbx_strand_id
1 'polypeptide(L)'
;MQKKFIRLLISISLILITVKSYCIEEIIEINTEMQKEKYIPFLLSKGKSQVEDLVKYTLKMNPYLEAEYVKTIAQTYIDESLIEGINSDIAYAQMLLETGILKFNGIVSKEQYNFSGIGATDNSTKGDSFANIKEGIRAHIQHLKAYASKQNINSNMVDPRFYLVKRGSAPTIYDLTGKWAKDELYDKKLKRILLGLLEFDNAKK
;
A
#
# COMPACT_ATOMS: atom_id res chain seq x y z
N MET A 1 -1.32 -41.71 48.43
CA MET A 1 -2.41 -41.65 47.44
C MET A 1 -2.74 -40.22 46.98
N GLN A 2 -2.87 -39.25 47.90
CA GLN A 2 -3.19 -37.84 47.58
C GLN A 2 -2.19 -37.13 46.62
N LYS A 3 -0.87 -37.34 46.75
CA LYS A 3 0.14 -36.67 45.89
C LYS A 3 0.05 -37.02 44.39
N LYS A 4 -0.37 -38.25 44.04
CA LYS A 4 -0.59 -38.65 42.62
C LYS A 4 -1.84 -37.99 42.04
N PHE A 5 -2.90 -37.88 42.85
CA PHE A 5 -4.15 -37.22 42.47
C PHE A 5 -3.97 -35.71 42.24
N ILE A 6 -3.22 -35.03 43.11
CA ILE A 6 -2.90 -33.61 42.97
C ILE A 6 -2.08 -33.35 41.69
N ARG A 7 -1.10 -34.20 41.37
CA ARG A 7 -0.32 -34.10 40.12
C ARG A 7 -1.21 -34.28 38.88
N LEU A 8 -2.13 -35.24 38.90
CA LEU A 8 -3.06 -35.49 37.80
C LEU A 8 -4.00 -34.29 37.58
N LEU A 9 -4.54 -33.71 38.65
CA LEU A 9 -5.41 -32.52 38.59
C LEU A 9 -4.66 -31.28 38.06
N ILE A 10 -3.40 -31.08 38.47
CA ILE A 10 -2.54 -30.01 37.94
C ILE A 10 -2.28 -30.22 36.45
N SER A 11 -1.94 -31.44 36.02
CA SER A 11 -1.73 -31.75 34.60
C SER A 11 -2.98 -31.50 33.74
N ILE A 12 -4.17 -31.89 34.21
CA ILE A 12 -5.44 -31.64 33.49
C ILE A 12 -5.73 -30.13 33.41
N SER A 13 -5.50 -29.38 34.49
CA SER A 13 -5.66 -27.92 34.51
C SER A 13 -4.71 -27.22 33.54
N LEU A 14 -3.43 -27.61 33.51
CA LEU A 14 -2.47 -27.10 32.54
C LEU A 14 -2.90 -27.39 31.09
N ILE A 15 -3.38 -28.61 30.81
CA ILE A 15 -3.89 -28.98 29.48
C ILE A 15 -5.08 -28.10 29.08
N LEU A 16 -6.05 -27.90 29.98
CA LEU A 16 -7.21 -27.05 29.73
C LEU A 16 -6.82 -25.58 29.49
N ILE A 17 -5.84 -25.06 30.23
CA ILE A 17 -5.30 -23.71 30.02
C ILE A 17 -4.64 -23.60 28.64
N THR A 18 -3.81 -24.58 28.26
CA THR A 18 -3.14 -24.57 26.95
C THR A 18 -4.12 -24.66 25.79
N VAL A 19 -5.15 -25.52 25.89
CA VAL A 19 -6.20 -25.64 24.86
C VAL A 19 -6.98 -24.33 24.73
N LYS A 20 -7.32 -23.69 25.85
CA LYS A 20 -8.03 -22.41 25.83
C LYS A 20 -7.20 -21.29 25.20
N SER A 21 -5.89 -21.24 25.46
CA SER A 21 -4.98 -20.27 24.84
C SER A 21 -4.91 -20.46 23.32
N TYR A 22 -4.75 -21.71 22.87
CA TYR A 22 -4.71 -22.04 21.44
C TYR A 22 -6.00 -21.64 20.72
N CYS A 23 -7.17 -21.96 21.28
CA CYS A 23 -8.44 -21.56 20.69
C CYS A 23 -8.61 -20.04 20.61
N ILE A 24 -8.07 -19.27 21.58
CA ILE A 24 -8.14 -17.81 21.56
C ILE A 24 -7.26 -17.25 20.42
N GLU A 25 -6.05 -17.76 20.25
CA GLU A 25 -5.14 -17.36 19.17
C GLU A 25 -5.78 -17.61 17.79
N GLU A 26 -6.37 -18.80 17.59
CA GLU A 26 -7.07 -19.15 16.35
C GLU A 26 -8.28 -18.25 16.07
N ILE A 27 -9.09 -17.93 17.09
CA ILE A 27 -10.23 -16.99 16.96
C ILE A 27 -9.76 -15.57 16.59
N ILE A 28 -8.65 -15.11 17.17
CA ILE A 28 -8.08 -13.80 16.86
C ILE A 28 -7.61 -13.77 15.40
N GLU A 29 -6.94 -14.83 14.94
CA GLU A 29 -6.48 -14.96 13.56
C GLU A 29 -7.64 -14.94 12.57
N ILE A 30 -8.68 -15.75 12.81
CA ILE A 30 -9.90 -15.78 11.98
C ILE A 30 -10.57 -14.41 11.91
N ASN A 31 -10.75 -13.73 13.05
CA ASN A 31 -11.36 -12.40 13.08
C ASN A 31 -10.52 -11.37 12.32
N THR A 32 -9.19 -11.48 12.40
CA THR A 32 -8.25 -10.62 11.69
C THR A 32 -8.35 -10.84 10.19
N GLU A 33 -8.43 -12.08 9.73
CA GLU A 33 -8.64 -12.42 8.32
C GLU A 33 -9.99 -11.89 7.80
N MET A 34 -11.09 -12.10 8.54
CA MET A 34 -12.40 -11.57 8.18
C MET A 34 -12.41 -10.03 8.08
N GLN A 35 -11.71 -9.34 8.99
CA GLN A 35 -11.58 -7.88 8.93
C GLN A 35 -10.78 -7.42 7.70
N LYS A 36 -9.70 -8.12 7.33
CA LYS A 36 -8.94 -7.84 6.09
C LYS A 36 -9.78 -8.07 4.84
N GLU A 37 -10.66 -9.05 4.86
CA GLU A 37 -11.59 -9.31 3.76
C GLU A 37 -12.62 -8.17 3.60
N LYS A 38 -13.18 -7.69 4.72
CA LYS A 38 -14.15 -6.58 4.75
C LYS A 38 -13.52 -5.20 4.53
N TYR A 39 -12.20 -5.04 4.66
CA TYR A 39 -11.53 -3.77 4.42
C TYR A 39 -11.63 -3.34 2.95
N ILE A 40 -12.31 -2.22 2.71
CA ILE A 40 -12.44 -1.58 1.40
C ILE A 40 -11.55 -0.32 1.39
N PRO A 41 -10.43 -0.34 0.66
CA PRO A 41 -9.51 0.79 0.60
C PRO A 41 -9.97 1.79 -0.47
N PHE A 42 -10.68 2.84 -0.01
CA PHE A 42 -11.08 3.98 -0.83
C PHE A 42 -9.89 4.89 -1.12
N LEU A 43 -9.75 5.33 -2.37
CA LEU A 43 -8.67 6.24 -2.77
C LEU A 43 -8.80 7.60 -2.08
N LEU A 44 -10.02 8.12 -1.95
CA LEU A 44 -10.32 9.37 -1.23
C LEU A 44 -10.54 9.06 0.26
N SER A 45 -9.45 8.78 0.96
CA SER A 45 -9.43 8.52 2.39
C SER A 45 -8.06 8.90 2.98
N LYS A 46 -7.91 8.84 4.30
CA LYS A 46 -6.65 9.20 4.97
C LYS A 46 -5.76 7.97 5.13
N GLY A 47 -4.50 8.08 4.75
CA GLY A 47 -3.46 7.10 5.11
C GLY A 47 -3.18 7.12 6.62
N LYS A 48 -2.62 6.02 7.13
CA LYS A 48 -2.35 5.78 8.55
C LYS A 48 -0.87 5.64 8.86
N SER A 49 -0.06 5.20 7.89
CA SER A 49 1.36 4.94 8.13
C SER A 49 2.16 6.23 8.31
N GLN A 50 3.15 6.18 9.20
CA GLN A 50 4.15 7.24 9.34
C GLN A 50 5.32 7.01 8.38
N VAL A 51 6.11 8.06 8.12
CA VAL A 51 7.28 8.00 7.23
C VAL A 51 8.22 6.87 7.63
N GLU A 52 8.47 6.72 8.94
CA GLU A 52 9.37 5.71 9.48
C GLU A 52 8.89 4.27 9.17
N ASP A 53 7.57 4.05 9.15
CA ASP A 53 6.98 2.75 8.86
C ASP A 53 7.12 2.41 7.38
N LEU A 54 6.81 3.38 6.50
CA LEU A 54 7.02 3.27 5.06
C LEU A 54 8.49 2.96 4.71
N VAL A 55 9.42 3.67 5.35
CA VAL A 55 10.86 3.49 5.15
C VAL A 55 11.30 2.09 5.58
N LYS A 56 10.96 1.68 6.81
CA LYS A 56 11.36 0.37 7.35
C LYS A 56 10.76 -0.78 6.54
N TYR A 57 9.51 -0.68 6.12
CA TYR A 57 8.88 -1.69 5.27
C TYR A 57 9.60 -1.82 3.93
N THR A 58 9.88 -0.70 3.28
CA THR A 58 10.55 -0.68 1.96
C THR A 58 11.97 -1.22 2.04
N LEU A 59 12.76 -0.82 3.05
CA LEU A 59 14.13 -1.32 3.24
C LEU A 59 14.17 -2.80 3.62
N LYS A 60 13.14 -3.33 4.31
CA LYS A 60 13.02 -4.77 4.55
C LYS A 60 12.83 -5.54 3.23
N MET A 61 12.09 -4.98 2.29
CA MET A 61 11.78 -5.61 1.01
C MET A 61 12.87 -5.38 -0.06
N ASN A 62 13.60 -4.27 0.04
CA ASN A 62 14.73 -3.94 -0.82
C ASN A 62 15.85 -3.27 0.00
N PRO A 63 16.76 -4.08 0.59
CA PRO A 63 17.80 -3.57 1.50
C PRO A 63 18.95 -2.84 0.80
N TYR A 64 18.97 -2.79 -0.54
CA TYR A 64 20.00 -2.11 -1.32
C TYR A 64 19.69 -0.62 -1.58
N LEU A 65 18.55 -0.13 -1.09
CA LEU A 65 18.18 1.28 -1.24
C LEU A 65 18.81 2.14 -0.15
N GLU A 66 19.22 3.34 -0.54
CA GLU A 66 19.66 4.36 0.41
C GLU A 66 18.47 4.84 1.27
N ALA A 67 18.62 4.79 2.59
CA ALA A 67 17.53 5.09 3.52
C ALA A 67 16.97 6.53 3.34
N GLU A 68 17.84 7.51 3.07
CA GLU A 68 17.43 8.90 2.87
C GLU A 68 16.63 9.10 1.57
N TYR A 69 16.95 8.33 0.53
CA TYR A 69 16.18 8.33 -0.72
C TYR A 69 14.77 7.79 -0.49
N VAL A 70 14.64 6.68 0.23
CA VAL A 70 13.34 6.08 0.59
C VAL A 70 12.54 7.03 1.48
N LYS A 71 13.20 7.68 2.45
CA LYS A 71 12.58 8.67 3.34
C LYS A 71 12.04 9.87 2.57
N THR A 72 12.81 10.40 1.63
CA THR A 72 12.39 11.50 0.75
C THR A 72 11.11 11.12 -0.02
N ILE A 73 11.07 9.92 -0.60
CA ILE A 73 9.89 9.42 -1.33
C ILE A 73 8.69 9.27 -0.38
N ALA A 74 8.89 8.62 0.76
CA ALA A 74 7.83 8.38 1.75
C ALA A 74 7.20 9.69 2.26
N GLN A 75 8.03 10.66 2.65
CA GLN A 75 7.56 11.99 3.07
C GLN A 75 6.79 12.69 1.93
N THR A 76 7.33 12.66 0.70
CA THR A 76 6.69 13.32 -0.44
C THR A 76 5.32 12.70 -0.77
N TYR A 77 5.17 11.38 -0.66
CA TYR A 77 3.87 10.73 -0.81
C TYR A 77 2.86 11.19 0.23
N ILE A 78 3.26 11.29 1.50
CA ILE A 78 2.37 11.77 2.57
C ILE A 78 1.96 13.23 2.30
N ASP A 79 2.92 14.09 1.95
CA ASP A 79 2.67 15.52 1.74
C ASP A 79 1.74 15.79 0.55
N GLU A 80 2.05 15.22 -0.62
CA GLU A 80 1.23 15.43 -1.83
C GLU A 80 -0.16 14.78 -1.68
N SER A 81 -0.24 13.62 -1.01
CA SER A 81 -1.51 12.96 -0.71
C SER A 81 -2.39 13.79 0.23
N LEU A 82 -1.79 14.44 1.23
CA LEU A 82 -2.50 15.33 2.16
C LEU A 82 -3.12 16.52 1.43
N ILE A 83 -2.39 17.12 0.48
CA ILE A 83 -2.88 18.25 -0.33
C ILE A 83 -4.10 17.85 -1.16
N GLU A 84 -4.06 16.68 -1.78
CA GLU A 84 -5.09 16.24 -2.72
C GLU A 84 -6.23 15.44 -2.08
N GLY A 85 -6.06 14.98 -0.83
CA GLY A 85 -7.04 14.14 -0.13
C GLY A 85 -7.02 12.67 -0.57
N ILE A 86 -5.88 12.20 -1.08
CA ILE A 86 -5.67 10.81 -1.49
C ILE A 86 -5.05 10.01 -0.34
N ASN A 87 -5.35 8.72 -0.28
CA ASN A 87 -4.77 7.85 0.72
C ASN A 87 -3.29 7.56 0.39
N SER A 88 -2.38 8.08 1.22
CA SER A 88 -0.94 7.92 1.05
C SER A 88 -0.47 6.47 1.09
N ASP A 89 -1.10 5.62 1.89
CA ASP A 89 -0.70 4.20 2.00
C ASP A 89 -1.03 3.45 0.70
N ILE A 90 -2.18 3.76 0.09
CA ILE A 90 -2.57 3.20 -1.21
C ILE A 90 -1.61 3.68 -2.30
N ALA A 91 -1.38 4.99 -2.39
CA ALA A 91 -0.51 5.56 -3.41
C ALA A 91 0.94 5.05 -3.28
N TYR A 92 1.43 4.91 -2.04
CA TYR A 92 2.76 4.36 -1.77
C TYR A 92 2.82 2.86 -2.13
N ALA A 93 1.83 2.06 -1.73
CA ALA A 93 1.75 0.64 -2.09
C ALA A 93 1.69 0.45 -3.62
N GLN A 94 0.96 1.32 -4.32
CA GLN A 94 0.89 1.32 -5.77
C GLN A 94 2.25 1.65 -6.38
N MET A 95 2.96 2.66 -5.87
CA MET A 95 4.33 2.94 -6.30
C MET A 95 5.27 1.75 -6.11
N LEU A 96 5.18 1.03 -5.00
CA LEU A 96 5.99 -0.17 -4.79
C LEU A 96 5.66 -1.26 -5.82
N LEU A 97 4.39 -1.40 -6.22
CA LEU A 97 3.97 -2.31 -7.27
C LEU A 97 4.55 -1.90 -8.63
N GLU A 98 4.32 -0.64 -9.04
CA GLU A 98 4.68 -0.12 -10.36
C GLU A 98 6.20 -0.07 -10.59
N THR A 99 6.96 0.26 -9.56
CA THR A 99 8.43 0.37 -9.65
C THR A 99 9.17 -0.92 -9.34
N GLY A 100 8.46 -1.98 -8.91
CA GLY A 100 9.08 -3.19 -8.38
C GLY A 100 9.90 -2.92 -7.12
N ILE A 101 9.37 -2.11 -6.20
CA ILE A 101 10.00 -1.66 -4.95
C ILE A 101 11.25 -0.81 -5.25
N LEU A 102 11.06 0.22 -6.07
CA LEU A 102 12.09 1.18 -6.50
C LEU A 102 13.27 0.56 -7.26
N LYS A 103 13.07 -0.61 -7.89
CA LYS A 103 14.08 -1.27 -8.72
C LYS A 103 14.07 -0.77 -10.17
N PHE A 104 12.90 -0.34 -10.67
CA PHE A 104 12.71 0.15 -12.04
C PHE A 104 13.18 -0.86 -13.11
N ASN A 105 12.91 -2.15 -12.90
CA ASN A 105 13.28 -3.22 -13.82
C ASN A 105 12.37 -3.31 -15.07
N GLY A 106 11.42 -2.40 -15.21
CA GLY A 106 10.50 -2.33 -16.34
C GLY A 106 10.99 -1.39 -17.44
N ILE A 107 10.05 -0.89 -18.24
CA ILE A 107 10.35 0.05 -19.34
C ILE A 107 10.54 1.50 -18.87
N VAL A 108 10.03 1.83 -17.68
CA VAL A 108 10.21 3.13 -17.03
C VAL A 108 11.49 3.09 -16.21
N SER A 109 12.42 3.99 -16.50
CA SER A 109 13.69 4.10 -15.76
C SER A 109 13.57 5.03 -14.55
N LYS A 110 14.52 4.89 -13.61
CA LYS A 110 14.59 5.71 -12.39
C LYS A 110 14.72 7.20 -12.70
N GLU A 111 15.42 7.56 -13.78
CA GLU A 111 15.72 8.93 -14.20
C GLU A 111 14.48 9.66 -14.74
N GLN A 112 13.42 8.93 -15.08
CA GLN A 112 12.15 9.53 -15.51
C GLN A 112 11.35 10.09 -14.33
N TYR A 113 11.71 9.74 -13.10
CA TYR A 113 10.95 10.07 -11.88
C TYR A 113 9.46 9.70 -11.97
N ASN A 114 9.12 8.70 -12.80
CA ASN A 114 7.75 8.25 -13.00
C ASN A 114 7.49 7.02 -12.10
N PHE A 115 6.96 7.30 -10.91
CA PHE A 115 6.74 6.29 -9.87
C PHE A 115 5.47 5.46 -10.05
N SER A 116 4.73 5.69 -11.13
CA SER A 116 3.36 5.17 -11.29
C SER A 116 3.04 4.65 -12.68
N GLY A 117 4.02 4.65 -13.59
CA GLY A 117 3.85 4.16 -14.96
C GLY A 117 2.97 5.07 -15.83
N ILE A 118 2.79 6.34 -15.48
CA ILE A 118 1.99 7.29 -16.28
C ILE A 118 2.55 7.33 -17.71
N GLY A 119 1.68 7.09 -18.69
CA GLY A 119 2.04 7.08 -20.11
C GLY A 119 2.69 5.78 -20.62
N ALA A 120 3.00 4.82 -19.75
CA ALA A 120 3.55 3.52 -20.14
C ALA A 120 2.43 2.58 -20.61
N THR A 121 1.82 2.87 -21.76
CA THR A 121 0.56 2.24 -22.21
C THR A 121 0.69 0.84 -22.80
N ASP A 122 1.92 0.42 -23.12
CA ASP A 122 2.26 -0.89 -23.67
C ASP A 122 3.70 -1.26 -23.29
N ASN A 123 4.15 -2.44 -23.70
CA ASN A 123 5.48 -2.98 -23.37
C ASN A 123 6.65 -2.26 -24.08
N SER A 124 6.39 -1.21 -24.87
CA SER A 124 7.40 -0.50 -25.67
C SER A 124 7.45 1.00 -25.40
N THR A 125 6.38 1.58 -24.85
CA THR A 125 6.25 3.01 -24.58
C THR A 125 6.85 3.33 -23.21
N LYS A 126 7.96 4.07 -23.19
CA LYS A 126 8.72 4.39 -21.95
C LYS A 126 7.97 5.18 -20.88
N GLY A 127 6.76 5.66 -21.17
CA GLY A 127 6.00 6.53 -20.29
C GLY A 127 6.55 7.95 -20.19
N ASP A 128 5.83 8.77 -19.45
CA ASP A 128 6.15 10.18 -19.26
C ASP A 128 7.35 10.35 -18.30
N SER A 129 8.03 11.50 -18.40
CA SER A 129 9.14 11.88 -17.52
C SER A 129 8.79 13.16 -16.77
N PHE A 130 9.19 13.22 -15.51
CA PHE A 130 8.96 14.37 -14.64
C PHE A 130 10.27 15.04 -14.26
N ALA A 131 10.23 16.30 -13.82
CA ALA A 131 11.44 17.06 -13.57
C ALA A 131 12.22 16.57 -12.34
N ASN A 132 11.54 16.01 -11.35
CA ASN A 132 12.13 15.53 -10.09
C ASN A 132 11.15 14.60 -9.35
N ILE A 133 11.60 14.08 -8.20
CA ILE A 133 10.83 13.18 -7.33
C ILE A 133 9.45 13.76 -6.97
N LYS A 134 9.40 15.05 -6.59
CA LYS A 134 8.17 15.71 -6.15
C LYS A 134 7.14 15.82 -7.27
N GLU A 135 7.57 16.24 -8.46
CA GLU A 135 6.71 16.37 -9.64
C GLU A 135 6.15 15.01 -10.07
N GLY A 136 6.96 13.97 -10.07
CA GLY A 136 6.52 12.62 -10.42
C GLY A 136 5.53 12.01 -9.43
N ILE A 137 5.75 12.22 -8.13
CA ILE A 137 4.81 11.80 -7.09
C ILE A 137 3.53 12.64 -7.16
N ARG A 138 3.61 13.96 -7.37
CA ARG A 138 2.42 14.79 -7.56
C ARG A 138 1.58 14.33 -8.75
N ALA A 139 2.21 14.03 -9.89
CA ALA A 139 1.51 13.52 -11.06
C ALA A 139 0.77 12.22 -10.75
N HIS A 140 1.41 11.29 -10.01
CA HIS A 140 0.76 10.07 -9.54
C HIS A 140 -0.49 10.37 -8.68
N ILE A 141 -0.35 11.24 -7.67
CA ILE A 141 -1.46 11.60 -6.79
C ILE A 141 -2.61 12.28 -7.55
N GLN A 142 -2.29 13.17 -8.50
CA GLN A 142 -3.28 13.81 -9.36
C GLN A 142 -4.01 12.79 -10.23
N HIS A 143 -3.30 11.82 -10.81
CA HIS A 143 -3.91 10.76 -11.61
C HIS A 143 -4.86 9.89 -10.76
N LEU A 144 -4.46 9.54 -9.53
CA LEU A 144 -5.33 8.86 -8.58
C LEU A 144 -6.57 9.70 -8.23
N LYS A 145 -6.42 11.01 -8.05
CA LYS A 145 -7.56 11.90 -7.79
C LYS A 145 -8.52 12.01 -8.96
N ALA A 146 -8.01 11.93 -10.20
CA ALA A 146 -8.86 11.84 -11.38
C ALA A 146 -9.76 10.60 -11.31
N TYR A 147 -9.20 9.43 -10.98
CA TYR A 147 -9.97 8.20 -10.81
C TYR A 147 -10.90 8.23 -9.60
N ALA A 148 -10.43 8.73 -8.46
CA ALA A 148 -11.13 8.68 -7.18
C ALA A 148 -12.38 9.55 -7.13
N SER A 149 -12.37 10.72 -7.77
CA SER A 149 -13.43 11.71 -7.60
C SER A 149 -13.55 12.72 -8.73
N LYS A 150 -14.56 13.60 -8.62
CA LYS A 150 -14.74 14.79 -9.46
C LYS A 150 -14.23 16.10 -8.80
N GLN A 151 -13.58 16.03 -7.64
CA GLN A 151 -13.09 17.21 -6.90
C GLN A 151 -11.95 17.92 -7.66
N ASN A 152 -11.83 19.24 -7.56
CA ASN A 152 -10.72 19.95 -8.22
C ASN A 152 -9.36 19.55 -7.64
N ILE A 153 -8.30 19.65 -8.46
CA ILE A 153 -6.92 19.55 -7.98
C ILE A 153 -6.62 20.78 -7.12
N ASN A 154 -5.89 20.57 -6.02
CA ASN A 154 -5.56 21.60 -5.04
C ASN A 154 -4.13 22.15 -5.20
N SER A 155 -3.32 21.51 -6.03
CA SER A 155 -1.94 21.88 -6.38
C SER A 155 -1.82 22.32 -7.85
N ASN A 156 -0.59 22.68 -8.28
CA ASN A 156 -0.32 22.91 -9.70
C ASN A 156 -0.47 21.60 -10.49
N MET A 157 -1.24 21.62 -11.59
CA MET A 157 -1.43 20.46 -12.46
C MET A 157 -0.13 20.08 -13.16
N VAL A 158 0.32 18.83 -12.99
CA VAL A 158 1.56 18.30 -13.54
C VAL A 158 1.35 16.95 -14.24
N ASP A 159 0.24 16.26 -13.95
CA ASP A 159 -0.16 15.05 -14.67
C ASP A 159 -0.65 15.41 -16.10
N PRO A 160 0.10 15.05 -17.16
CA PRO A 160 -0.27 15.37 -18.53
C PRO A 160 -1.50 14.58 -19.02
N ARG A 161 -1.89 13.53 -18.29
CA ARG A 161 -2.96 12.59 -18.66
C ARG A 161 -4.20 12.75 -17.78
N PHE A 162 -4.22 13.73 -16.86
CA PHE A 162 -5.33 13.94 -15.92
C PHE A 162 -6.68 14.03 -16.63
N TYR A 163 -6.74 14.76 -17.74
CA TYR A 163 -7.95 14.99 -18.52
C TYR A 163 -8.42 13.79 -19.37
N LEU A 164 -7.57 12.76 -19.53
CA LEU A 164 -7.92 11.54 -20.26
C LEU A 164 -8.73 10.57 -19.39
N VAL A 165 -8.70 10.73 -18.06
CA VAL A 165 -9.42 9.88 -17.13
C VAL A 165 -10.88 10.30 -17.06
N LYS A 166 -11.80 9.33 -17.21
CA LYS A 166 -13.20 9.53 -16.83
C LYS A 166 -13.29 9.77 -15.33
N ARG A 167 -13.48 11.02 -14.93
CA ARG A 167 -13.37 11.42 -13.52
C ARG A 167 -14.35 10.72 -12.59
N GLY A 168 -13.85 10.23 -11.44
CA GLY A 168 -14.62 9.48 -10.45
C GLY A 168 -15.00 8.06 -10.88
N SER A 169 -14.32 7.50 -11.89
CA SER A 169 -14.62 6.16 -12.40
C SER A 169 -14.02 5.01 -11.60
N ALA A 170 -13.10 5.28 -10.67
CA ALA A 170 -12.51 4.27 -9.79
C ALA A 170 -12.30 4.79 -8.36
N PRO A 171 -13.34 4.76 -7.51
CA PRO A 171 -13.25 5.24 -6.13
C PRO A 171 -12.42 4.35 -5.19
N THR A 172 -12.26 3.06 -5.49
CA THR A 172 -11.52 2.09 -4.66
C THR A 172 -10.38 1.42 -5.44
N ILE A 173 -9.48 0.71 -4.74
CA ILE A 173 -8.41 -0.04 -5.43
C ILE A 173 -8.97 -1.12 -6.37
N TYR A 174 -10.15 -1.67 -6.07
CA TYR A 174 -10.77 -2.73 -6.86
C TYR A 174 -11.21 -2.20 -8.23
N ASP A 175 -11.60 -0.93 -8.29
CA ASP A 175 -12.05 -0.28 -9.51
C ASP A 175 -10.91 0.12 -10.45
N LEU A 176 -9.65 0.06 -9.99
CA LEU A 176 -8.45 0.36 -10.77
C LEU A 176 -8.11 -0.76 -11.76
N THR A 177 -8.50 -2.01 -11.47
CA THR A 177 -8.31 -3.13 -12.41
C THR A 177 -9.05 -2.85 -13.72
N GLY A 178 -8.34 -2.98 -14.84
CA GLY A 178 -8.82 -2.69 -16.19
C GLY A 178 -8.91 -1.19 -16.54
N LYS A 179 -8.71 -0.28 -15.57
CA LYS A 179 -8.69 1.18 -15.82
C LYS A 179 -7.28 1.76 -15.70
N TRP A 180 -6.63 1.51 -14.57
CA TRP A 180 -5.23 1.89 -14.36
C TRP A 180 -4.29 0.94 -15.10
N ALA A 181 -4.46 -0.36 -14.88
CA ALA A 181 -3.68 -1.42 -15.51
C ALA A 181 -4.59 -2.48 -16.12
N LYS A 182 -4.16 -3.07 -17.25
CA LYS A 182 -4.88 -4.17 -17.93
C LYS A 182 -4.87 -5.49 -17.16
N ASP A 183 -3.94 -5.65 -16.22
CA ASP A 183 -3.78 -6.85 -15.41
C ASP A 183 -5.03 -7.15 -14.59
N GLU A 184 -5.65 -8.31 -14.82
CA GLU A 184 -6.87 -8.75 -14.12
C GLU A 184 -6.67 -9.01 -12.62
N LEU A 185 -5.41 -9.12 -12.17
CA LEU A 185 -5.05 -9.32 -10.76
C LEU A 185 -4.48 -8.06 -10.11
N TYR A 186 -4.60 -6.90 -10.76
CA TYR A 186 -3.97 -5.66 -10.33
C TYR A 186 -4.36 -5.26 -8.91
N ASP A 187 -5.66 -5.15 -8.64
CA ASP A 187 -6.23 -4.86 -7.32
C ASP A 187 -5.75 -5.83 -6.24
N LYS A 188 -5.67 -7.13 -6.55
CA LYS A 188 -5.21 -8.15 -5.60
C LYS A 188 -3.73 -7.97 -5.26
N LYS A 189 -2.89 -7.70 -6.26
CA LYS A 189 -1.46 -7.42 -6.07
C LYS A 189 -1.26 -6.15 -5.23
N LEU A 190 -2.01 -5.10 -5.54
CA LEU A 190 -2.01 -3.84 -4.79
C LEU A 190 -2.48 -4.05 -3.34
N LYS A 191 -3.61 -4.74 -3.14
CA LYS A 191 -4.16 -5.06 -1.81
C LYS A 191 -3.14 -5.83 -0.96
N ARG A 192 -2.43 -6.79 -1.55
CA ARG A 192 -1.40 -7.57 -0.84
C ARG A 192 -0.26 -6.69 -0.31
N ILE A 193 0.24 -5.75 -1.13
CA ILE A 193 1.29 -4.82 -0.69
C ILE A 193 0.74 -3.87 0.38
N LEU A 194 -0.45 -3.32 0.17
CA LEU A 194 -1.11 -2.44 1.13
C LEU A 194 -1.30 -3.10 2.50
N LEU A 195 -1.82 -4.33 2.54
CA LEU A 195 -2.01 -5.06 3.79
C LEU A 195 -0.66 -5.39 4.45
N GLY A 196 0.33 -5.84 3.68
CA GLY A 196 1.67 -6.10 4.21
C GLY A 196 2.32 -4.85 4.83
N LEU A 197 2.09 -3.67 4.24
CA LEU A 197 2.55 -2.40 4.78
C LEU A 197 1.84 -2.06 6.10
N LEU A 198 0.51 -2.16 6.14
CA LEU A 198 -0.30 -1.81 7.32
C LEU A 198 -0.07 -2.79 8.49
N GLU A 199 0.15 -4.06 8.21
CA GLU A 199 0.48 -5.07 9.23
C GLU A 199 1.87 -4.83 9.82
N PHE A 200 2.83 -4.40 9.00
CA PHE A 200 4.18 -4.08 9.46
C PHE A 200 4.20 -2.90 10.44
N ASP A 201 3.32 -1.91 10.24
CA ASP A 201 3.08 -0.81 11.19
C ASP A 201 2.48 -1.33 12.51
N ASN A 202 1.42 -2.13 12.43
CA ASN A 202 0.71 -2.62 13.62
C ASN A 202 1.54 -3.58 14.49
N ALA A 203 2.44 -4.38 13.91
CA ALA A 203 3.29 -5.32 14.66
C ALA A 203 4.30 -4.64 15.62
N LYS A 204 4.34 -3.30 15.66
CA LYS A 204 5.26 -2.51 16.50
C LYS A 204 4.57 -1.66 17.56
N LYS A 205 3.24 -1.68 17.62
CA LYS A 205 2.43 -1.03 18.66
C LYS A 205 2.03 -2.06 19.71
#